data_AF-A0A0C2RRI4-F1
#
_entry.id   AF-A0A0C2RRI4-F1
#
_cell.length_a   1.000
_cell.length_b   1.000
_cell.length_c   1.000
_cell.angle_alpha   90.00
_cell.angle_beta   90.00
_cell.angle_gamma   90.00
#
_symmetry.space_group_name_H-M   'P 1'
#
loop_
_entity.id
_entity.type
_entity.pdbx_description
1 polymer ?
#
loop_
_entity_poly.entity_id
_entity_poly.type
_entity_poly.pdbx_seq_one_letter_code
_entity_poly.pdbx_strand_id
1 'polypeptide(L)'
;MEELLRTIGICFVAGFMSMMLKERAPTISVLLILFASVMLLTKLFYSIQLVMAMVQRFSTFLPDMGLYIGTLIKVLAIAFITETSSHLLKGSDQVLLSTIVEWTGKVLILLIALPIFYELLQLMLTLLPVAP
;
A
#
# COMPACT_ATOMS: atom_id res chain seq x y z
N MET A 1 -8.10 5.25 -17.93
CA MET A 1 -9.12 6.29 -17.77
C MET A 1 -10.48 5.72 -17.38
N GLU A 2 -11.02 4.73 -18.08
CA GLU A 2 -12.32 4.12 -17.75
C GLU A 2 -12.39 3.50 -16.35
N GLU A 3 -11.32 2.79 -15.91
CA GLU A 3 -11.27 2.23 -14.56
C GLU A 3 -11.33 3.29 -13.47
N LEU A 4 -10.63 4.41 -13.68
CA LEU A 4 -10.58 5.54 -12.76
C LEU A 4 -11.96 6.20 -12.67
N LEU A 5 -12.61 6.44 -13.81
CA LEU A 5 -13.98 6.98 -13.85
C LEU A 5 -14.98 6.04 -13.16
N ARG A 6 -14.88 4.72 -13.40
CA ARG A 6 -15.73 3.71 -12.74
C ARG A 6 -15.52 3.70 -11.22
N THR A 7 -14.27 3.75 -10.76
CA THR A 7 -13.94 3.78 -9.33
C THR A 7 -14.50 5.03 -8.67
N ILE A 8 -14.29 6.21 -9.27
CA ILE A 8 -14.84 7.48 -8.77
C ILE A 8 -16.37 7.45 -8.76
N GLY A 9 -17.01 6.93 -9.81
CA GLY A 9 -18.46 6.78 -9.87
C GLY A 9 -19.02 5.92 -8.75
N ILE A 10 -18.39 4.79 -8.46
CA ILE A 10 -18.77 3.91 -7.33
C ILE A 10 -18.59 4.66 -6.00
N CYS A 11 -17.49 5.39 -5.81
CA CYS A 11 -17.28 6.21 -4.60
C CYS A 11 -18.40 7.24 -4.39
N PHE A 12 -18.80 7.96 -5.44
CA PHE A 12 -19.88 8.95 -5.35
C PHE A 12 -21.21 8.30 -4.99
N VAL A 13 -21.59 7.22 -5.70
CA VAL A 13 -22.87 6.53 -5.43
C VAL A 13 -22.88 5.97 -4.01
N ALA A 14 -21.83 5.25 -3.59
CA ALA A 14 -21.73 4.71 -2.24
C ALA A 14 -21.72 5.81 -1.17
N GLY A 15 -21.02 6.92 -1.42
CA GLY A 15 -20.94 8.07 -0.53
C GLY A 15 -22.29 8.76 -0.32
N PHE A 16 -22.99 9.10 -1.41
CA PHE A 16 -24.32 9.71 -1.32
C PHE A 16 -25.34 8.77 -0.66
N MET A 17 -25.31 7.49 -1.02
CA MET A 17 -26.22 6.49 -0.47
C MET A 17 -25.97 6.27 1.03
N SER A 18 -24.71 6.25 1.44
CA SER A 18 -24.34 6.23 2.86
C SER A 18 -24.83 7.47 3.60
N MET A 19 -24.67 8.67 3.01
CA MET A 19 -25.08 9.93 3.63
C MET A 19 -26.59 9.94 3.91
N MET A 20 -27.41 9.45 2.97
CA MET A 20 -28.86 9.32 3.18
C MET A 20 -29.22 8.25 4.23
N LEU A 21 -28.48 7.13 4.27
CA LEU A 21 -28.72 6.06 5.25
C LEU A 21 -28.30 6.44 6.66
N LYS A 22 -27.33 7.34 6.82
CA LYS A 22 -26.77 7.71 8.13
C LYS A 22 -27.82 8.30 9.07
N GLU A 23 -28.83 8.99 8.52
CA GLU A 23 -29.94 9.55 9.29
C GLU A 23 -30.96 8.51 9.78
N ARG A 24 -31.15 7.41 9.03
CA ARG A 24 -32.19 6.40 9.33
C ARG A 24 -31.65 5.14 9.98
N ALA A 25 -30.47 4.69 9.56
CA ALA A 25 -29.86 3.43 9.97
C ALA A 25 -28.32 3.56 9.95
N PRO A 26 -27.72 4.18 10.97
CA PRO A 26 -26.28 4.46 11.00
C PRO A 26 -25.42 3.19 10.88
N THR A 27 -25.86 2.06 11.45
CA THR A 27 -25.17 0.78 11.35
C THR A 27 -25.09 0.27 9.91
N ILE A 28 -26.16 0.44 9.13
CA ILE A 28 -26.20 -0.01 7.73
C ILE A 28 -25.36 0.92 6.85
N SER A 29 -25.35 2.23 7.13
CA SER A 29 -24.48 3.21 6.48
C SER A 29 -22.99 2.82 6.61
N VAL A 30 -22.55 2.47 7.82
CA VAL A 30 -21.16 2.03 8.06
C VAL A 30 -20.85 0.74 7.30
N LEU A 31 -21.74 -0.25 7.34
CA LEU A 31 -21.55 -1.51 6.62
C LEU A 31 -21.45 -1.31 5.11
N LEU A 32 -22.25 -0.39 4.55
CA LEU A 32 -22.21 -0.01 3.13
C LEU A 32 -20.85 0.59 2.75
N ILE A 33 -20.35 1.56 3.52
CA ILE A 33 -19.04 2.16 3.27
C ILE A 33 -17.94 1.11 3.37
N LEU A 34 -17.95 0.27 4.40
CA LEU A 34 -16.96 -0.80 4.56
C LEU A 34 -16.95 -1.74 3.37
N PHE A 35 -18.12 -2.21 2.94
CA PHE A 35 -18.26 -3.10 1.80
C PHE A 35 -17.75 -2.46 0.51
N ALA A 36 -18.18 -1.23 0.21
CA ALA A 36 -17.73 -0.48 -0.97
C ALA A 36 -16.20 -0.28 -0.94
N SER A 37 -15.66 0.04 0.22
CA SER A 37 -14.22 0.26 0.41
C SER A 37 -13.39 -1.00 0.15
N VAL A 38 -13.79 -2.14 0.71
CA VAL A 38 -13.11 -3.43 0.50
C VAL A 38 -13.17 -3.84 -0.98
N MET A 39 -14.30 -3.63 -1.64
CA MET A 39 -14.46 -3.94 -3.05
C MET A 39 -13.54 -3.06 -3.93
N LEU A 40 -13.45 -1.77 -3.64
CA LEU A 40 -12.55 -0.84 -4.33
C LEU A 40 -11.07 -1.14 -4.06
N LEU A 41 -10.73 -1.53 -2.82
CA LEU A 41 -9.37 -1.91 -2.43
C LEU A 41 -8.88 -3.13 -3.23
N THR A 42 -9.75 -4.11 -3.48
CA THR A 42 -9.39 -5.33 -4.22
C THR A 42 -9.00 -5.00 -5.67
N LYS A 43 -9.72 -4.06 -6.30
CA LYS A 43 -9.37 -3.56 -7.64
C LYS A 43 -7.98 -2.93 -7.68
N LEU A 44 -7.68 -2.14 -6.67
CA LEU A 44 -6.42 -1.42 -6.54
C LEU A 44 -5.23 -2.37 -6.37
N PHE A 45 -5.43 -3.46 -5.61
CA PHE A 45 -4.42 -4.51 -5.47
C PHE A 45 -4.06 -5.18 -6.80
N TYR A 46 -5.06 -5.41 -7.67
CA TYR A 46 -4.82 -5.94 -9.01
C TYR A 46 -3.98 -4.99 -9.88
N SER A 47 -4.29 -3.69 -9.86
CA SER A 47 -3.49 -2.68 -10.58
C SER A 47 -2.05 -2.61 -10.08
N ILE A 48 -1.84 -2.68 -8.75
CA ILE A 48 -0.50 -2.72 -8.16
C ILE A 48 0.25 -3.94 -8.67
N GLN A 49 -0.32 -5.14 -8.60
CA GLN A 49 0.32 -6.36 -9.11
C GLN A 49 0.74 -6.25 -10.57
N LEU A 50 -0.08 -5.63 -11.41
CA LEU A 50 0.23 -5.44 -12.84
C LEU A 50 1.44 -4.52 -13.03
N VAL A 51 1.52 -3.43 -12.25
CA VAL A 51 2.69 -2.55 -12.23
C VAL A 51 3.91 -3.30 -11.71
N MET A 52 3.79 -4.07 -10.62
CA MET A 52 4.88 -4.89 -10.08
C MET A 52 5.43 -5.84 -11.16
N ALA A 53 4.55 -6.52 -11.89
CA ALA A 53 4.93 -7.45 -12.96
C ALA A 53 5.62 -6.75 -14.13
N MET A 54 5.16 -5.55 -14.53
CA MET A 54 5.83 -4.76 -15.56
C MET A 54 7.21 -4.30 -15.12
N VAL A 55 7.36 -3.86 -13.87
CA VAL A 55 8.65 -3.41 -13.37
C VAL A 55 9.64 -4.56 -13.18
N GLN A 56 9.18 -5.75 -12.81
CA GLN A 56 10.00 -6.96 -12.83
C GLN A 56 10.46 -7.35 -14.24
N ARG A 57 9.70 -7.01 -15.29
CA ARG A 57 10.19 -7.18 -16.67
C ARG A 57 11.28 -6.18 -17.03
N PHE A 58 11.39 -5.03 -16.36
CA PHE A 58 12.54 -4.14 -16.55
C PHE A 58 13.81 -4.68 -15.90
N SER A 59 13.71 -5.47 -14.83
CA SER A 59 14.88 -6.06 -14.18
C SER A 59 15.60 -7.11 -15.03
N THR A 60 14.96 -7.66 -16.07
CA THR A 60 15.66 -8.56 -17.00
C THR A 60 16.72 -7.84 -17.84
N PHE A 61 16.65 -6.51 -17.95
CA PHE A 61 17.63 -5.71 -18.69
C PHE A 61 18.81 -5.25 -17.81
N LEU A 62 18.65 -5.18 -16.49
CA LEU A 62 19.71 -4.92 -15.51
C LEU A 62 19.68 -5.97 -14.39
N PRO A 63 20.39 -7.10 -14.55
CA PRO A 63 20.37 -8.22 -13.59
C PRO A 63 20.72 -7.80 -12.16
N ASP A 64 21.73 -6.94 -12.01
CA ASP A 64 22.25 -6.53 -10.69
C ASP A 64 21.36 -5.49 -9.98
N MET A 65 20.47 -4.80 -10.70
CA MET A 65 19.53 -3.82 -10.13
C MET A 65 18.17 -4.42 -9.78
N GLY A 66 17.88 -5.65 -10.21
CA GLY A 66 16.57 -6.28 -10.02
C GLY A 66 16.19 -6.47 -8.56
N LEU A 67 17.16 -6.75 -7.69
CA LEU A 67 16.95 -6.91 -6.26
C LEU A 67 16.53 -5.58 -5.61
N TYR A 68 17.21 -4.48 -5.92
CA TYR A 68 16.90 -3.16 -5.36
C TYR A 68 15.54 -2.64 -5.83
N ILE A 69 15.28 -2.75 -7.14
CA ILE A 69 13.99 -2.38 -7.74
C ILE A 69 12.85 -3.21 -7.15
N GLY A 70 13.02 -4.52 -7.05
CA GLY A 70 12.02 -5.41 -6.44
C GLY A 70 11.73 -5.06 -4.98
N THR A 71 12.75 -4.65 -4.23
CA THR A 71 12.60 -4.28 -2.81
C THR A 71 11.91 -2.94 -2.63
N LEU A 72 12.24 -1.92 -3.44
CA LEU A 72 11.55 -0.64 -3.47
C LEU A 72 10.05 -0.80 -3.75
N ILE A 73 9.70 -1.65 -4.72
CA ILE A 73 8.31 -1.94 -5.06
C ILE A 73 7.58 -2.63 -3.90
N LYS A 74 8.22 -3.60 -3.22
CA LYS A 74 7.64 -4.26 -2.04
C LYS A 74 7.34 -3.25 -0.93
N VAL A 75 8.28 -2.34 -0.66
CA VAL A 75 8.09 -1.26 0.32
C VAL A 75 6.91 -0.36 -0.06
N LEU A 76 6.83 0.07 -1.32
CA LEU A 76 5.70 0.88 -1.83
C LEU A 76 4.37 0.15 -1.71
N ALA A 77 4.33 -1.14 -2.06
CA ALA A 77 3.12 -1.96 -1.95
C ALA A 77 2.65 -2.06 -0.49
N ILE A 78 3.56 -2.35 0.44
CA ILE A 78 3.24 -2.43 1.87
C ILE A 78 2.73 -1.08 2.38
N ALA A 79 3.45 0.00 2.11
CA ALA A 79 3.07 1.35 2.53
C ALA A 79 1.65 1.69 2.05
N PHE A 80 1.38 1.46 0.77
CA PHE A 80 0.09 1.75 0.17
C PHE A 80 -1.06 0.93 0.78
N ILE A 81 -0.85 -0.37 1.00
CA ILE A 81 -1.85 -1.26 1.60
C ILE A 81 -2.12 -0.84 3.05
N THR A 82 -1.08 -0.57 3.84
CA THR A 82 -1.24 -0.20 5.25
C THR A 82 -1.85 1.18 5.42
N GLU A 83 -1.47 2.15 4.59
CA GLU A 83 -2.04 3.50 4.57
C GLU A 83 -3.55 3.42 4.29
N THR A 84 -3.93 2.76 3.19
CA THR A 84 -5.34 2.65 2.79
C THR A 84 -6.15 1.90 3.86
N SER A 85 -5.64 0.78 4.38
CA SER A 85 -6.32 0.00 5.41
C SER A 85 -6.49 0.79 6.72
N SER A 86 -5.48 1.57 7.10
CA SER A 86 -5.54 2.46 8.27
C SER A 86 -6.63 3.53 8.11
N HIS A 87 -6.72 4.18 6.94
CA HIS A 87 -7.77 5.16 6.66
C HIS A 87 -9.19 4.56 6.70
N LEU A 88 -9.38 3.33 6.22
CA LEU A 88 -10.67 2.64 6.30
C LEU A 88 -11.11 2.37 7.74
N LEU A 89 -10.17 1.95 8.59
CA LEU A 89 -10.42 1.72 10.01
C LEU A 89 -10.70 3.04 10.75
N LYS A 90 -9.97 4.13 10.43
CA LYS A 90 -10.26 5.49 10.96
C LYS A 90 -11.68 5.95 10.57
N GLY A 91 -12.09 5.72 9.33
CA GLY A 91 -13.42 6.05 8.84
C GLY A 91 -14.57 5.23 9.44
N SER A 92 -14.26 4.15 10.16
CA SER A 92 -15.22 3.26 10.82
C SER A 92 -15.21 3.40 12.35
N ASP A 93 -14.67 4.50 12.88
CA ASP A 93 -14.46 4.77 14.31
C ASP A 93 -13.53 3.75 15.02
N GLN A 94 -12.74 2.99 14.26
CA GLN A 94 -11.82 1.96 14.76
C GLN A 94 -10.37 2.47 14.86
N VAL A 95 -10.13 3.50 15.67
CA VAL A 95 -8.82 4.19 15.77
C VAL A 95 -7.71 3.27 16.29
N LEU A 96 -7.99 2.42 17.27
CA LEU A 96 -7.01 1.48 17.84
C LEU A 96 -6.51 0.48 16.79
N LEU A 97 -7.42 -0.13 16.03
CA LEU A 97 -7.08 -1.08 14.97
C LEU A 97 -6.34 -0.39 13.82
N SER A 98 -6.79 0.81 13.43
CA SER A 98 -6.09 1.63 12.45
C SER A 98 -4.62 1.86 12.85
N THR A 99 -4.41 2.21 14.11
CA THR A 99 -3.08 2.47 14.65
C THR A 99 -2.23 1.21 14.54
N ILE A 100 -2.73 0.05 15.00
CA ILE A 100 -2.02 -1.23 14.90
C ILE A 100 -1.58 -1.52 13.46
N VAL A 101 -2.47 -1.36 12.48
CA VAL A 101 -2.16 -1.56 11.05
C VAL A 101 -1.04 -0.63 10.57
N GLU A 102 -1.08 0.64 10.97
CA GLU A 102 -0.07 1.63 10.61
C GLU A 102 1.32 1.27 11.19
N TRP A 103 1.38 0.87 12.46
CA TRP A 103 2.61 0.42 13.10
C TRP A 103 3.16 -0.86 12.46
N THR A 104 2.30 -1.83 12.17
CA THR A 104 2.69 -3.06 11.48
C THR A 104 3.32 -2.78 10.13
N GLY A 105 2.75 -1.86 9.34
CA GLY A 105 3.33 -1.44 8.06
C GLY A 105 4.72 -0.84 8.21
N LYS A 106 4.89 0.08 9.16
CA LYS A 106 6.19 0.73 9.43
C LYS A 106 7.27 -0.28 9.83
N VAL A 107 6.95 -1.23 10.72
CA VAL A 107 7.88 -2.28 11.15
C VAL A 107 8.27 -3.19 9.99
N LEU A 108 7.31 -3.60 9.14
CA LEU A 108 7.57 -4.40 7.94
C LEU A 108 8.49 -3.68 6.94
N ILE A 109 8.25 -2.41 6.68
CA ILE A 109 9.08 -1.59 5.80
C ILE A 109 10.51 -1.53 6.34
N LEU A 110 10.68 -1.27 7.64
CA LEU A 110 11.99 -1.26 8.31
C LEU A 110 12.72 -2.60 8.17
N LEU A 111 12.02 -3.72 8.40
CA LEU A 111 12.58 -5.06 8.28
C LEU A 111 13.10 -5.34 6.86
N ILE A 112 12.37 -4.89 5.84
CA ILE A 112 12.72 -5.08 4.43
C ILE A 112 13.83 -4.13 3.97
N ALA A 113 13.94 -2.94 4.58
CA ALA A 113 14.99 -1.98 4.26
C ALA A 113 16.35 -2.37 4.87
N LEU A 114 16.36 -3.09 5.99
CA LEU A 114 17.57 -3.44 6.75
C LEU A 114 18.64 -4.20 5.93
N PRO A 115 18.29 -5.20 5.09
CA PRO A 115 19.25 -5.86 4.21
C PRO A 115 19.93 -4.91 3.22
N ILE A 116 19.20 -3.95 2.66
CA ILE A 116 19.77 -2.96 1.74
C ILE A 116 20.79 -2.08 2.47
N PHE A 117 20.47 -1.63 3.68
CA PHE A 117 21.42 -0.86 4.49
C PHE A 117 22.69 -1.65 4.81
N TYR A 118 22.56 -2.95 5.08
CA TYR A 118 23.71 -3.82 5.34
C TYR A 118 24.62 -3.97 4.10
N GLU A 119 24.04 -4.22 2.93
CA GLU A 119 24.80 -4.28 1.67
C GLU A 119 25.49 -2.96 1.34
N LEU A 120 24.79 -1.82 1.53
CA LEU A 120 25.37 -0.50 1.33
C LEU A 120 26.55 -0.24 2.28
N LEU A 121 26.43 -0.66 3.55
CA LEU A 121 27.51 -0.54 4.52
C LEU A 121 28.74 -1.36 4.08
N GLN A 122 28.53 -2.60 3.62
CA GLN A 122 29.62 -3.43 3.10
C GLN A 122 30.31 -2.80 1.88
N LEU A 123 29.53 -2.25 0.96
CA LEU A 123 30.05 -1.54 -0.21
C LEU A 123 30.92 -0.35 0.21
N MET A 124 30.45 0.46 1.18
CA MET A 124 31.22 1.58 1.70
C MET A 124 32.52 1.14 2.36
N LEU A 125 32.50 0.07 3.15
CA LEU A 125 33.71 -0.48 3.79
C LEU A 125 34.72 -1.01 2.76
N THR A 126 34.23 -1.57 1.64
CA THR A 126 35.09 -2.09 0.56
C THR A 126 35.76 -0.97 -0.23
N LEU A 127 35.07 0.17 -0.40
CA LEU A 127 35.59 1.35 -1.08
C LEU A 127 36.50 2.20 -0.18
N LEU A 128 36.48 1.98 1.14
CA LEU A 128 37.39 2.63 2.06
C LEU A 128 38.79 2.01 1.88
N PRO A 129 39.78 2.75 1.37
CA PRO A 129 41.13 2.22 1.29
C PRO A 129 41.60 1.93 2.71
N VAL A 130 41.95 0.68 3.01
CA VAL A 130 42.65 0.33 4.23
C VAL A 130 43.99 1.07 4.15
N ALA A 131 44.14 2.12 4.96
CA ALA A 131 45.39 2.87 5.05
C ALA A 131 46.53 1.90 5.43
N PRO A 132 47.70 1.98 4.77
CA PRO A 132 48.84 1.11 5.04
C PRO A 132 49.41 1.29 6.45
#